data_AF-A0A965GNR7-F1
#
_entry.id   AF-A0A965GNR7-F1
#
_cell.length_a   1.000
_cell.length_b   1.000
_cell.length_c   1.000
_cell.angle_alpha   90.00
_cell.angle_beta   90.00
_cell.angle_gamma   90.00
#
_symmetry.space_group_name_H-M   'P 1'
#
loop_
_entity.id
_entity.type
_entity.pdbx_description
1 polymer ?
#
loop_
_entity_poly.entity_id
_entity_poly.type
_entity_poly.pdbx_seq_one_letter_code
_entity_poly.pdbx_strand_id
1 'polypeptide(L)'
;MAHDARFGALLTHIENDEPPNVRWNRTDRVLSRVEWQLTREFVPGYGMCEFFKGHHVIGRDRPITRGIYLGSHAREAIVVTDDPSMLRAYHDLRRRLGRVPWRLGEPAIIRAVHDFVRERMPGGRAETRTLLARVLPDRPGDEKIALSVFVENGAGVCRHRPLFGAYLVEKLIRDRVLFGRVSIDRAEDDQGGHAWMRYVSRWSGRILISDPAIGPCGELFSLREEWSYLRPGDVRPAEANPLLDPLDHAIMATGLLWLIWRYL
;
A
#
# COMPACT_ATOMS: atom_id res chain seq x y z
N MET A 1 19.28 16.64 -11.62
CA MET A 1 18.89 15.85 -10.43
C MET A 1 18.53 16.80 -9.26
N ALA A 2 17.46 17.60 -9.40
CA ALA A 2 17.03 18.55 -8.38
C ALA A 2 15.55 18.98 -8.54
N HIS A 3 14.64 18.04 -8.81
CA HIS A 3 13.21 18.34 -9.04
C HIS A 3 12.24 17.67 -8.04
N ASP A 4 12.72 16.89 -7.07
CA ASP A 4 11.86 16.09 -6.16
C ASP A 4 11.53 16.75 -4.81
N ALA A 5 12.06 17.94 -4.50
CA ALA A 5 11.91 18.54 -3.17
C ALA A 5 10.64 19.41 -2.97
N ARG A 6 9.83 19.65 -4.00
CA ARG A 6 8.71 20.63 -3.93
C ARG A 6 7.33 20.06 -3.60
N PHE A 7 7.17 18.74 -3.49
CA PHE A 7 5.89 18.12 -3.14
C PHE A 7 5.68 17.87 -1.64
N GLY A 8 6.63 18.31 -0.79
CA GLY A 8 6.61 18.03 0.65
C GLY A 8 5.82 19.01 1.53
N ALA A 9 5.19 20.05 0.99
CA ALA A 9 4.76 21.21 1.80
C ALA A 9 3.26 21.60 1.68
N LEU A 10 2.36 20.69 1.30
CA LEU A 10 0.93 21.00 1.26
C LEU A 10 0.05 19.87 1.84
N LEU A 11 0.30 19.51 3.10
CA LEU A 11 -0.64 18.77 3.93
C LEU A 11 -0.65 19.42 5.32
N THR A 12 -1.26 20.61 5.40
CA THR A 12 -1.72 21.16 6.67
C THR A 12 -2.69 20.16 7.29
N HIS A 13 -2.46 19.79 8.55
CA HIS A 13 -3.40 19.05 9.39
C HIS A 13 -4.79 19.70 9.30
N ILE A 14 -5.67 19.08 8.54
CA ILE A 14 -7.11 19.24 8.76
C ILE A 14 -7.44 18.15 9.76
N GLU A 15 -7.66 18.54 11.02
CA GLU A 15 -8.33 17.70 12.01
C GLU A 15 -9.74 17.43 11.49
N ASN A 16 -9.88 16.37 10.70
CA ASN A 16 -11.18 15.84 10.33
C ASN A 16 -11.57 14.86 11.42
N ASP A 17 -12.69 15.14 12.08
CA ASP A 17 -13.30 14.28 13.09
C ASP A 17 -13.33 12.83 12.59
N GLU A 18 -12.55 11.95 13.21
CA GLU A 18 -12.65 10.51 12.94
C GLU A 18 -14.09 10.07 13.28
N PRO A 19 -14.72 9.21 12.45
CA PRO A 19 -16.01 8.65 12.82
C PRO A 19 -15.88 8.03 14.21
N PRO A 20 -16.81 8.27 15.14
CA PRO A 20 -16.63 7.95 16.56
C PRO A 20 -16.33 6.45 16.83
N ASN A 21 -16.63 5.58 15.86
CA ASN A 21 -16.46 4.13 15.95
C ASN A 21 -15.38 3.56 15.02
N VAL A 22 -14.65 4.38 14.25
CA VAL A 22 -13.58 3.90 13.35
C VAL A 22 -12.27 4.51 13.77
N ARG A 23 -11.37 3.69 14.31
CA ARG A 23 -10.04 4.15 14.68
C ARG A 23 -9.09 3.98 13.50
N TRP A 24 -8.71 5.10 12.92
CA TRP A 24 -7.78 5.13 11.80
C TRP A 24 -6.34 5.00 12.30
N ASN A 25 -5.47 4.40 11.48
CA ASN A 25 -4.02 4.29 11.73
C ASN A 25 -3.63 3.51 13.01
N ARG A 26 -3.76 2.18 12.98
CA ARG A 26 -3.26 1.30 14.06
C ARG A 26 -1.74 1.20 14.21
N THR A 27 -0.95 1.91 13.40
CA THR A 27 0.52 1.86 13.51
C THR A 27 0.94 2.25 14.92
N ASP A 28 0.33 3.31 15.48
CA ASP A 28 0.71 3.89 16.77
C ASP A 28 0.53 2.90 17.93
N ARG A 29 -0.58 2.14 17.96
CA ARG A 29 -0.79 1.10 18.99
C ARG A 29 0.28 0.02 18.96
N VAL A 30 0.71 -0.35 17.76
CA VAL A 30 1.75 -1.36 17.61
C VAL A 30 3.09 -0.79 18.03
N LEU A 31 3.37 0.45 17.65
CA LEU A 31 4.58 1.16 18.06
C LEU A 31 4.66 1.25 19.60
N SER A 32 3.56 1.54 20.30
CA SER A 32 3.54 1.53 21.78
C SER A 32 3.88 0.17 22.38
N ARG A 33 3.45 -0.95 21.74
CA ARG A 33 3.77 -2.31 22.24
C ARG A 33 5.26 -2.64 22.12
N VAL A 34 5.90 -2.17 21.05
CA VAL A 34 7.31 -2.47 20.75
C VAL A 34 8.24 -1.28 20.98
N GLU A 35 7.78 -0.24 21.67
CA GLU A 35 8.45 1.07 21.77
C GLU A 35 9.90 0.95 22.25
N TRP A 36 10.12 0.10 23.25
CA TRP A 36 11.43 -0.20 23.84
C TRP A 36 12.41 -0.94 22.90
N GLN A 37 11.94 -1.41 21.76
CA GLN A 37 12.75 -2.06 20.71
C GLN A 37 12.88 -1.18 19.45
N LEU A 38 12.24 -0.01 19.41
CA LEU A 38 12.28 0.86 18.24
C LEU A 38 13.55 1.70 18.21
N THR A 39 14.14 1.83 17.03
CA THR A 39 15.10 2.89 16.71
C THR A 39 14.45 3.89 15.76
N ARG A 40 15.05 5.07 15.60
CA ARG A 40 14.58 6.09 14.64
C ARG A 40 15.73 6.47 13.73
N GLU A 41 15.51 6.39 12.42
CA GLU A 41 16.53 6.69 11.41
C GLU A 41 15.93 7.50 10.27
N PHE A 42 16.75 8.33 9.62
CA PHE A 42 16.33 9.11 8.45
C PHE A 42 16.39 8.25 7.19
N VAL A 43 15.27 8.15 6.49
CA VAL A 43 15.17 7.47 5.20
C VAL A 43 15.02 8.50 4.09
N PRO A 44 15.97 8.58 3.13
CA PRO A 44 15.90 9.52 2.01
C PRO A 44 14.56 9.42 1.27
N GLY A 45 13.88 10.55 1.08
CA GLY A 45 12.56 10.63 0.44
C GLY A 45 11.36 10.37 1.36
N TYR A 46 11.57 9.87 2.57
CA TYR A 46 10.50 9.51 3.52
C TYR A 46 10.64 10.14 4.90
N GLY A 47 11.76 10.81 5.18
CA GLY A 47 12.01 11.51 6.45
C GLY A 47 12.37 10.56 7.58
N MET A 48 12.10 10.95 8.82
CA MET A 48 12.33 10.10 9.99
C MET A 48 11.36 8.93 10.01
N CYS A 49 11.88 7.71 10.12
CA CYS A 49 11.12 6.47 10.20
C CYS A 49 11.49 5.70 11.49
N GLU A 50 10.51 5.03 12.07
CA GLU A 50 10.71 4.03 13.12
C GLU A 50 11.26 2.74 12.50
N PHE A 51 12.18 2.08 13.20
CA PHE A 51 12.78 0.81 12.80
C PHE A 51 12.55 -0.24 13.89
N PHE A 52 12.21 -1.45 13.48
CA PHE A 52 12.02 -2.59 14.36
C PHE A 52 12.78 -3.80 13.80
N LYS A 53 13.64 -4.42 14.63
CA LYS A 53 14.48 -5.57 14.27
C LYS A 53 15.24 -5.39 12.94
N GLY A 54 15.73 -4.17 12.67
CA GLY A 54 16.55 -3.81 11.50
C GLY A 54 15.78 -3.38 10.23
N HIS A 55 14.47 -3.17 10.32
CA HIS A 55 13.62 -2.79 9.20
C HIS A 55 12.76 -1.58 9.55
N HIS A 56 12.54 -0.66 8.62
CA HIS A 56 11.60 0.44 8.85
C HIS A 56 10.17 -0.09 8.99
N VAL A 57 9.40 0.48 9.90
CA VAL A 57 8.01 0.07 10.13
C VAL A 57 7.16 0.54 8.96
N ILE A 58 6.44 -0.40 8.34
CA ILE A 58 5.49 -0.12 7.28
C ILE A 58 4.25 0.50 7.93
N GLY A 59 4.15 1.81 7.80
CA GLY A 59 3.03 2.65 8.21
C GLY A 59 2.19 3.13 7.02
N ARG A 60 1.24 4.04 7.30
CA ARG A 60 0.57 4.81 6.25
C ARG A 60 1.61 5.68 5.52
N ASP A 61 1.57 5.68 4.19
CA ASP A 61 2.43 6.50 3.33
C ASP A 61 3.95 6.32 3.56
N ARG A 62 4.36 5.15 4.08
CA ARG A 62 5.75 4.72 4.24
C ARG A 62 6.16 3.75 3.13
N PRO A 63 7.47 3.59 2.85
CA PRO A 63 7.92 2.62 1.86
C PRO A 63 7.55 1.20 2.28
N ILE A 64 7.28 0.34 1.31
CA ILE A 64 6.87 -1.05 1.52
C ILE A 64 8.08 -1.99 1.46
N THR A 65 8.87 -1.91 0.39
CA THR A 65 10.04 -2.77 0.18
C THR A 65 11.10 -2.53 1.25
N ARG A 66 11.68 -3.61 1.79
CA ARG A 66 12.64 -3.66 2.93
C ARG A 66 12.05 -3.30 4.29
N GLY A 67 10.76 -2.98 4.36
CA GLY A 67 10.08 -2.66 5.60
C GLY A 67 9.57 -3.88 6.35
N ILE A 68 9.05 -3.63 7.55
CA ILE A 68 8.38 -4.63 8.39
C ILE A 68 6.96 -4.17 8.76
N TYR A 69 5.98 -5.04 8.49
CA TYR A 69 4.59 -4.80 8.85
C TYR A 69 4.26 -5.50 10.17
N LEU A 70 3.80 -4.72 11.14
CA LEU A 70 3.48 -5.22 12.48
C LEU A 70 1.96 -5.30 12.69
N GLY A 71 1.49 -6.48 13.10
CA GLY A 71 0.09 -6.70 13.43
C GLY A 71 -0.27 -6.26 14.85
N SER A 72 -1.51 -5.84 15.05
CA SER A 72 -2.00 -5.39 16.35
C SER A 72 -2.15 -6.45 17.43
N HIS A 73 -2.50 -7.67 17.05
CA HIS A 73 -2.71 -8.79 17.98
C HIS A 73 -1.89 -10.02 17.62
N ALA A 74 -1.36 -10.11 16.39
CA ALA A 74 -0.60 -11.29 15.98
C ALA A 74 0.90 -11.05 16.11
N ARG A 75 1.58 -12.08 16.60
CA ARG A 75 2.98 -12.12 17.01
C ARG A 75 3.94 -12.35 15.84
N GLU A 76 3.56 -11.88 14.67
CA GLU A 76 4.36 -12.00 13.45
C GLU A 76 4.68 -10.60 12.96
N ALA A 77 5.96 -10.37 12.70
CA ALA A 77 6.49 -9.16 12.13
C ALA A 77 6.86 -9.47 10.67
N ILE A 78 5.99 -9.07 9.74
CA ILE A 78 6.07 -9.51 8.34
C ILE A 78 7.11 -8.65 7.62
N VAL A 79 8.23 -9.25 7.26
CA VAL A 79 9.32 -8.58 6.56
C VAL A 79 9.08 -8.65 5.05
N VAL A 80 9.13 -7.50 4.38
CA VAL A 80 9.01 -7.42 2.93
C VAL A 80 10.38 -7.22 2.32
N THR A 81 10.88 -8.15 1.52
CA THR A 81 12.21 -8.04 0.89
C THR A 81 12.17 -8.38 -0.60
N ASP A 82 13.25 -8.05 -1.32
CA ASP A 82 13.47 -8.47 -2.71
C ASP A 82 14.16 -9.86 -2.75
N ASP A 83 13.63 -10.83 -1.99
CA ASP A 83 14.13 -12.21 -2.08
C ASP A 83 13.75 -12.83 -3.45
N PRO A 84 14.43 -13.92 -3.88
CA PRO A 84 14.21 -14.53 -5.19
C PRO A 84 12.74 -14.89 -5.46
N SER A 85 11.96 -15.24 -4.44
CA SER A 85 10.56 -15.61 -4.61
C SER A 85 9.69 -14.40 -4.91
N MET A 86 9.87 -13.32 -4.16
CA MET A 86 9.18 -12.05 -4.39
C MET A 86 9.53 -11.47 -5.77
N LEU A 87 10.81 -11.54 -6.17
CA LEU A 87 11.24 -11.10 -7.50
C LEU A 87 10.65 -11.94 -8.62
N ARG A 88 10.60 -13.27 -8.48
CA ARG A 88 9.91 -14.15 -9.45
C ARG A 88 8.44 -13.76 -9.60
N ALA A 89 7.73 -13.58 -8.48
CA ALA A 89 6.34 -13.18 -8.51
C ALA A 89 6.13 -11.82 -9.20
N TYR A 90 7.02 -10.85 -8.97
CA TYR A 90 7.01 -9.58 -9.68
C TYR A 90 7.21 -9.75 -11.20
N HIS A 91 8.19 -10.56 -11.62
CA HIS A 91 8.41 -10.83 -13.04
C HIS A 91 7.23 -11.56 -13.70
N ASP A 92 6.57 -12.46 -12.98
CA ASP A 92 5.37 -13.15 -13.46
C ASP A 92 4.22 -12.15 -13.69
N LEU A 93 4.00 -11.23 -12.75
CA LEU A 93 3.06 -10.12 -12.93
C LEU A 93 3.44 -9.26 -14.14
N ARG A 94 4.71 -8.89 -14.30
CA ARG A 94 5.18 -8.08 -15.45
C ARG A 94 4.87 -8.76 -16.78
N ARG A 95 5.08 -10.07 -16.90
CA ARG A 95 4.71 -10.84 -18.09
C ARG A 95 3.21 -10.83 -18.35
N ARG A 96 2.38 -10.88 -17.31
CA ARG A 96 0.91 -10.74 -17.42
C ARG A 96 0.51 -9.35 -17.88
N LEU A 97 1.13 -8.30 -17.32
CA LEU A 97 0.85 -6.90 -17.67
C LEU A 97 1.23 -6.57 -19.11
N GLY A 98 2.23 -7.25 -19.70
CA GLY A 98 2.56 -7.12 -21.12
C GLY A 98 1.41 -7.50 -22.07
N ARG A 99 0.36 -8.17 -21.56
CA ARG A 99 -0.87 -8.53 -22.30
C ARG A 99 -2.04 -7.59 -22.01
N VAL A 100 -1.91 -6.67 -21.04
CA VAL A 100 -2.95 -5.72 -20.70
C VAL A 100 -2.88 -4.55 -21.70
N PRO A 101 -3.98 -4.21 -22.41
CA PRO A 101 -4.00 -3.07 -23.29
C PRO A 101 -3.69 -1.77 -22.52
N TRP A 102 -2.63 -1.07 -22.91
CA TRP A 102 -2.16 0.17 -22.25
C TRP A 102 -3.25 1.24 -22.12
N ARG A 103 -4.19 1.27 -23.07
CA ARG A 103 -5.35 2.18 -23.09
C ARG A 103 -6.29 2.04 -21.88
N LEU A 104 -6.21 0.94 -21.14
CA LEU A 104 -7.05 0.72 -19.95
C LEU A 104 -6.51 1.44 -18.70
N GLY A 105 -5.30 1.98 -18.76
CA GLY A 105 -4.74 2.86 -17.74
C GLY A 105 -4.46 2.19 -16.38
N GLU A 106 -4.25 3.03 -15.37
CA GLU A 106 -3.92 2.62 -14.00
C GLU A 106 -4.99 1.72 -13.36
N PRO A 107 -6.32 1.95 -13.52
CA PRO A 107 -7.34 1.06 -12.95
C PRO A 107 -7.19 -0.40 -13.38
N ALA A 108 -6.89 -0.66 -14.66
CA ALA A 108 -6.70 -2.03 -15.14
C ALA A 108 -5.40 -2.67 -14.62
N ILE A 109 -4.34 -1.88 -14.44
CA ILE A 109 -3.10 -2.38 -13.83
C ILE A 109 -3.36 -2.76 -12.36
N ILE A 110 -4.01 -1.89 -11.58
CA ILE A 110 -4.36 -2.19 -10.18
C ILE A 110 -5.29 -3.39 -10.08
N ARG A 111 -6.28 -3.51 -10.98
CA ARG A 111 -7.13 -4.71 -11.09
C ARG A 111 -6.30 -5.97 -11.34
N ALA A 112 -5.35 -5.93 -12.28
CA ALA A 112 -4.50 -7.07 -12.59
C ALA A 112 -3.59 -7.45 -11.42
N VAL A 113 -3.07 -6.48 -10.67
CA VAL A 113 -2.32 -6.73 -9.41
C VAL A 113 -3.21 -7.43 -8.39
N HIS A 114 -4.42 -6.92 -8.16
CA HIS A 114 -5.35 -7.51 -7.22
C HIS A 114 -5.65 -8.98 -7.55
N ASP A 115 -5.98 -9.26 -8.82
CA ASP A 115 -6.33 -10.61 -9.25
C ASP A 115 -5.12 -11.54 -9.13
N PHE A 116 -3.92 -11.06 -9.51
CA PHE A 116 -2.68 -11.79 -9.32
C PHE A 116 -2.40 -12.15 -7.85
N VAL A 117 -2.64 -11.22 -6.92
CA VAL A 117 -2.49 -11.49 -5.48
C VAL A 117 -3.45 -12.57 -5.02
N ARG A 118 -4.73 -12.51 -5.43
CA ARG A 118 -5.74 -13.52 -5.06
C ARG A 118 -5.42 -14.90 -5.61
N GLU A 119 -4.93 -14.97 -6.84
CA GLU A 119 -4.47 -16.22 -7.46
C GLU A 119 -3.24 -16.81 -6.75
N ARG A 120 -2.31 -15.95 -6.29
CA ARG A 120 -1.09 -16.39 -5.61
C ARG A 120 -1.29 -16.71 -4.13
N MET A 121 -2.32 -16.19 -3.49
CA MET A 121 -2.61 -16.40 -2.07
C MET A 121 -4.07 -16.81 -1.84
N PRO A 122 -4.53 -17.93 -2.43
CA PRO A 122 -5.92 -18.35 -2.37
C PRO A 122 -6.37 -18.73 -0.95
N GLY A 123 -5.49 -19.28 -0.14
CA GLY A 123 -5.74 -19.70 1.24
C GLY A 123 -6.02 -18.52 2.17
N GLY A 124 -6.93 -18.73 3.13
CA GLY A 124 -7.42 -17.73 4.07
C GLY A 124 -6.90 -17.94 5.50
N ARG A 125 -7.78 -17.71 6.50
CA ARG A 125 -7.41 -17.76 7.93
C ARG A 125 -6.94 -19.14 8.38
N ALA A 126 -7.55 -20.22 7.89
CA ALA A 126 -7.23 -21.58 8.30
C ALA A 126 -5.84 -22.00 7.81
N GLU A 127 -5.57 -21.81 6.52
CA GLU A 127 -4.29 -22.11 5.87
C GLU A 127 -3.16 -21.27 6.46
N THR A 128 -3.42 -19.97 6.69
CA THR A 128 -2.46 -19.07 7.34
C THR A 128 -2.13 -19.55 8.75
N ARG A 129 -3.13 -20.00 9.53
CA ARG A 129 -2.91 -20.52 10.89
C ARG A 129 -2.07 -21.79 10.88
N THR A 130 -2.36 -22.72 9.97
CA THR A 130 -1.59 -23.96 9.79
C THR A 130 -0.15 -23.67 9.40
N LEU A 131 0.06 -22.75 8.45
CA LEU A 131 1.39 -22.29 8.06
C LEU A 131 2.15 -21.75 9.28
N LEU A 132 1.54 -20.83 10.03
CA LEU A 132 2.16 -20.21 11.20
C LEU A 132 2.48 -21.19 12.31
N ALA A 133 1.61 -22.19 12.57
CA ALA A 133 1.89 -23.24 13.53
C ALA A 133 3.13 -24.07 13.14
N ARG A 134 3.39 -24.23 11.84
CA ARG A 134 4.55 -24.96 11.32
C ARG A 134 5.84 -24.15 11.35
N VAL A 135 5.79 -22.86 10.97
CA VAL A 135 7.00 -22.04 10.78
C VAL A 135 7.38 -21.20 11.99
N LEU A 136 6.44 -20.98 12.91
CA LEU A 136 6.65 -20.26 14.18
C LEU A 136 5.96 -21.02 15.33
N PRO A 137 6.42 -22.25 15.67
CA PRO A 137 5.75 -23.11 16.65
C PRO A 137 5.71 -22.49 18.06
N ASP A 138 6.77 -21.81 18.48
CA ASP A 138 6.93 -21.36 19.88
C ASP A 138 6.44 -19.92 20.16
N ARG A 139 6.05 -19.17 19.11
CA ARG A 139 5.49 -17.80 19.13
C ARG A 139 5.91 -16.86 20.29
N PRO A 140 7.19 -16.65 20.59
CA PRO A 140 7.61 -15.71 21.64
C PRO A 140 7.57 -14.25 21.14
N GLY A 141 6.43 -13.78 20.62
CA GLY A 141 6.19 -12.36 20.30
C GLY A 141 6.88 -11.85 19.02
N ASP A 142 6.13 -11.08 18.21
CA ASP A 142 6.59 -10.29 17.05
C ASP A 142 7.82 -10.85 16.30
N GLU A 143 7.77 -12.15 15.98
CA GLU A 143 8.87 -12.85 15.31
C GLU A 143 8.89 -12.52 13.83
N LYS A 144 10.10 -12.35 13.29
CA LYS A 144 10.26 -11.99 11.87
C LYS A 144 9.87 -13.17 11.00
N ILE A 145 8.97 -12.92 10.05
CA ILE A 145 8.62 -13.87 9.00
C ILE A 145 8.62 -13.15 7.67
N ALA A 146 9.27 -13.73 6.66
CA ALA A 146 9.30 -13.12 5.34
C ALA A 146 7.92 -13.23 4.66
N LEU A 147 7.49 -12.16 3.98
CA LEU A 147 6.25 -12.15 3.20
C LEU A 147 6.23 -13.27 2.13
N SER A 148 7.39 -13.60 1.56
CA SER A 148 7.55 -14.70 0.60
C SER A 148 7.06 -16.04 1.13
N VAL A 149 7.23 -16.32 2.43
CA VAL A 149 6.74 -17.58 3.04
C VAL A 149 5.24 -17.74 2.85
N PHE A 150 4.47 -16.65 2.98
CA PHE A 150 3.02 -16.65 2.76
C PHE A 150 2.68 -16.81 1.28
N VAL A 151 3.39 -16.11 0.40
CA VAL A 151 3.18 -16.15 -1.06
C VAL A 151 3.48 -17.55 -1.61
N GLU A 152 4.57 -18.17 -1.20
CA GLU A 152 4.98 -19.53 -1.64
C GLU A 152 4.02 -20.62 -1.18
N ASN A 153 3.41 -20.43 -0.02
CA ASN A 153 2.46 -21.40 0.55
C ASN A 153 1.00 -21.07 0.18
N GLY A 154 0.78 -20.07 -0.68
CA GLY A 154 -0.55 -19.68 -1.11
C GLY A 154 -1.48 -19.28 0.03
N ALA A 155 -0.97 -18.80 1.17
CA ALA A 155 -1.74 -18.56 2.38
C ALA A 155 -1.65 -17.10 2.80
N GLY A 156 -2.78 -16.43 3.05
CA GLY A 156 -2.76 -15.08 3.60
C GLY A 156 -4.12 -14.56 4.03
N VAL A 157 -4.09 -13.51 4.85
CA VAL A 157 -5.29 -12.79 5.32
C VAL A 157 -5.17 -11.31 4.98
N CYS A 158 -6.06 -10.48 5.53
CA CYS A 158 -6.11 -9.03 5.32
C CYS A 158 -4.78 -8.29 5.50
N ARG A 159 -3.82 -8.77 6.29
CA ARG A 159 -2.49 -8.14 6.41
C ARG A 159 -1.47 -8.59 5.37
N HIS A 160 -1.61 -9.81 4.85
CA HIS A 160 -0.62 -10.43 3.96
C HIS A 160 -0.87 -10.03 2.51
N ARG A 161 -2.12 -10.16 2.08
CA ARG A 161 -2.51 -9.97 0.68
C ARG A 161 -2.33 -8.54 0.18
N PRO A 162 -2.85 -7.48 0.84
CA PRO A 162 -2.60 -6.12 0.38
C PRO A 162 -1.14 -5.73 0.52
N LEU A 163 -0.40 -6.25 1.51
CA LEU A 163 1.05 -6.01 1.64
C LEU A 163 1.82 -6.56 0.43
N PHE A 164 1.46 -7.74 -0.05
CA PHE A 164 2.01 -8.30 -1.28
C PHE A 164 1.61 -7.45 -2.51
N GLY A 165 0.35 -7.03 -2.60
CA GLY A 165 -0.10 -6.11 -3.65
C GLY A 165 0.71 -4.80 -3.67
N ALA A 166 0.92 -4.19 -2.50
CA ALA A 166 1.63 -2.92 -2.40
C ALA A 166 3.10 -3.05 -2.74
N TYR A 167 3.75 -4.17 -2.36
CA TYR A 167 5.10 -4.49 -2.83
C TYR A 167 5.17 -4.52 -4.36
N LEU A 168 4.23 -5.20 -5.03
CA LEU A 168 4.20 -5.29 -6.49
C LEU A 168 3.99 -3.91 -7.13
N VAL A 169 3.05 -3.11 -6.62
CA VAL A 169 2.79 -1.75 -7.11
C VAL A 169 3.99 -0.83 -6.89
N GLU A 170 4.66 -0.90 -5.73
CA GLU A 170 5.85 -0.10 -5.46
C GLU A 170 6.98 -0.40 -6.45
N LYS A 171 7.15 -1.68 -6.84
CA LYS A 171 8.09 -2.04 -7.91
C LYS A 171 7.64 -1.55 -9.28
N LEU A 172 6.34 -1.60 -9.60
CA LEU A 172 5.83 -1.01 -10.84
C LEU A 172 6.08 0.51 -10.90
N ILE A 173 5.99 1.21 -9.77
CA ILE A 173 6.33 2.64 -9.67
C ILE A 173 7.83 2.85 -9.90
N ARG A 174 8.67 2.04 -9.24
CA ARG A 174 10.15 2.09 -9.41
C ARG A 174 10.58 1.87 -10.86
N ASP A 175 9.92 0.95 -11.54
CA ASP A 175 10.17 0.61 -12.95
C ASP A 175 9.43 1.54 -13.94
N ARG A 176 8.81 2.62 -13.44
CA ARG A 176 8.10 3.65 -14.22
C ARG A 176 6.95 3.11 -15.08
N VAL A 177 6.31 2.04 -14.61
CA VAL A 177 5.08 1.47 -15.20
C VAL A 177 3.85 2.16 -14.65
N LEU A 178 3.89 2.55 -13.37
CA LEU A 178 2.89 3.37 -12.70
C LEU A 178 3.53 4.67 -12.22
N PHE A 179 2.72 5.72 -12.09
CA PHE A 179 3.17 7.04 -11.64
C PHE A 179 2.24 7.51 -10.55
N GLY A 180 2.63 7.26 -9.29
CA GLY A 180 1.78 7.53 -8.15
C GLY A 180 2.45 7.12 -6.86
N ARG A 181 1.64 6.94 -5.82
CA ARG A 181 2.07 6.44 -4.51
C ARG A 181 1.20 5.27 -4.11
N VAL A 182 1.79 4.31 -3.40
CA VAL A 182 1.06 3.19 -2.83
C VAL A 182 1.28 3.17 -1.32
N SER A 183 0.25 2.79 -0.58
CA SER A 183 0.29 2.64 0.87
C SER A 183 -0.51 1.42 1.31
N ILE A 184 -0.24 0.99 2.55
CA ILE A 184 -1.11 0.07 3.28
C ILE A 184 -1.91 0.86 4.28
N ASP A 185 -3.22 0.84 4.09
CA ASP A 185 -4.16 1.46 4.98
C ASP A 185 -4.75 0.39 5.90
N ARG A 186 -5.10 0.82 7.11
CA ARG A 186 -5.66 -0.04 8.15
C ARG A 186 -6.66 0.74 8.99
N ALA A 187 -7.78 0.10 9.29
CA ALA A 187 -8.79 0.60 10.20
C ALA A 187 -9.21 -0.51 11.16
N GLU A 188 -9.81 -0.13 12.28
CA GLU A 188 -10.46 -1.04 13.20
C GLU A 188 -11.79 -0.45 13.64
N ASP A 189 -12.80 -1.30 13.65
CA ASP A 189 -14.13 -1.07 14.18
C ASP A 189 -14.46 -2.17 15.22
N ASP A 190 -15.73 -2.25 15.61
CA ASP A 190 -16.22 -3.25 16.57
C ASP A 190 -16.11 -4.70 16.05
N GLN A 191 -15.95 -4.91 14.74
CA GLN A 191 -15.79 -6.23 14.12
C GLN A 191 -14.32 -6.66 14.01
N GLY A 192 -13.39 -5.71 14.22
CA GLY A 192 -11.96 -5.96 14.34
C GLY A 192 -11.12 -5.12 13.38
N GLY A 193 -9.85 -5.52 13.22
CA GLY A 193 -8.91 -4.81 12.36
C GLY A 193 -8.89 -5.35 10.94
N HIS A 194 -8.86 -4.44 9.97
CA HIS A 194 -8.74 -4.75 8.56
C HIS A 194 -7.67 -3.90 7.87
N ALA A 195 -7.12 -4.39 6.77
CA ALA A 195 -6.09 -3.70 6.01
C ALA A 195 -6.30 -3.93 4.51
N TRP A 196 -5.96 -2.90 3.72
CA TRP A 196 -6.10 -2.89 2.27
C TRP A 196 -4.98 -2.07 1.61
N MET A 197 -4.82 -2.22 0.30
CA MET A 197 -3.88 -1.43 -0.50
C MET A 197 -4.60 -0.20 -1.05
N ARG A 198 -3.94 0.96 -0.97
CA ARG A 198 -4.38 2.21 -1.59
C ARG A 198 -3.31 2.68 -2.57
N TYR A 199 -3.74 3.06 -3.77
CA TYR A 199 -2.91 3.73 -4.77
C TYR A 199 -3.47 5.11 -5.06
N VAL A 200 -2.61 6.13 -5.10
CA VAL A 200 -2.96 7.50 -5.48
C VAL A 200 -2.20 7.86 -6.74
N SER A 201 -2.94 8.10 -7.83
CA SER A 201 -2.40 8.51 -9.12
C SER A 201 -1.73 9.87 -9.01
N ARG A 202 -0.50 10.00 -9.52
CA ARG A 202 0.20 11.29 -9.59
C ARG A 202 -0.46 12.22 -10.61
N TRP A 203 -0.99 11.66 -11.69
CA TRP A 203 -1.48 12.44 -12.84
C TRP A 203 -2.92 12.90 -12.70
N SER A 204 -3.76 12.05 -12.10
CA SER A 204 -5.20 12.31 -12.03
C SER A 204 -5.71 12.58 -10.63
N GLY A 205 -4.87 12.37 -9.60
CA GLY A 205 -5.30 12.40 -8.20
C GLY A 205 -6.25 11.27 -7.81
N ARG A 206 -6.63 10.39 -8.76
CA ARG A 206 -7.54 9.26 -8.49
C ARG A 206 -7.00 8.36 -7.41
N ILE A 207 -7.90 7.93 -6.54
CA ILE A 207 -7.62 6.99 -5.47
C ILE A 207 -8.20 5.64 -5.85
N LEU A 208 -7.33 4.66 -6.02
CA LEU A 208 -7.68 3.28 -6.33
C LEU A 208 -7.47 2.43 -5.08
N ILE A 209 -8.50 1.70 -4.69
CA ILE A 209 -8.47 0.74 -3.59
C ILE A 209 -8.35 -0.66 -4.16
N SER A 210 -7.60 -1.50 -3.47
CA SER A 210 -7.48 -2.93 -3.76
C SER A 210 -7.48 -3.70 -2.47
N ASP A 211 -8.52 -4.48 -2.27
CA ASP A 211 -8.73 -5.34 -1.13
C ASP A 211 -8.81 -6.82 -1.55
N PRO A 212 -7.66 -7.47 -1.80
CA PRO A 212 -7.64 -8.87 -2.21
C PRO A 212 -8.07 -9.85 -1.11
N ALA A 213 -8.28 -9.38 0.13
CA ALA A 213 -8.71 -10.24 1.23
C ALA A 213 -10.22 -10.50 1.19
N ILE A 214 -11.02 -9.47 0.92
CA ILE A 214 -12.48 -9.58 0.84
C ILE A 214 -13.04 -9.37 -0.57
N GLY A 215 -12.29 -8.73 -1.49
CA GLY A 215 -12.60 -8.67 -2.93
C GLY A 215 -12.83 -7.29 -3.56
N PRO A 216 -13.23 -6.23 -2.85
CA PRO A 216 -13.40 -4.92 -3.44
C PRO A 216 -12.13 -4.37 -4.11
N CYS A 217 -12.32 -3.73 -5.26
CA CYS A 217 -11.26 -3.02 -5.95
C CYS A 217 -11.81 -2.11 -7.03
N GLY A 218 -11.32 -0.88 -7.06
CA GLY A 218 -11.81 0.15 -7.95
C GLY A 218 -11.50 1.53 -7.42
N GLU A 219 -12.13 2.55 -7.98
CA GLU A 219 -12.03 3.91 -7.49
C GLU A 219 -12.74 4.04 -6.14
N LEU A 220 -12.10 4.71 -5.17
CA LEU A 220 -12.56 4.85 -3.79
C LEU A 220 -14.05 5.17 -3.69
N PHE A 221 -14.49 6.23 -4.38
CA PHE A 221 -15.88 6.72 -4.31
C PHE A 221 -16.89 5.91 -5.14
N SER A 222 -16.44 4.89 -5.86
CA SER A 222 -17.30 3.97 -6.62
C SER A 222 -17.50 2.62 -5.93
N LEU A 223 -16.79 2.36 -4.83
CA LEU A 223 -16.93 1.13 -4.07
C LEU A 223 -18.20 1.18 -3.21
N ARG A 224 -18.98 0.09 -3.25
CA ARG A 224 -20.04 -0.15 -2.26
C ARG A 224 -19.38 -0.74 -1.02
N GLU A 225 -19.53 -0.09 0.13
CA GLU A 225 -18.64 -0.28 1.27
C GLU A 225 -19.11 -1.40 2.22
N GLU A 226 -18.27 -2.44 2.39
CA GLU A 226 -18.24 -3.27 3.60
C GLU A 226 -17.33 -2.68 4.68
N TRP A 227 -16.36 -1.84 4.28
CA TRP A 227 -15.41 -1.13 5.15
C TRP A 227 -15.33 0.33 4.74
N SER A 228 -15.11 1.21 5.71
CA SER A 228 -14.81 2.61 5.45
C SER A 228 -13.39 2.74 4.88
N TYR A 229 -13.28 2.84 3.56
CA TYR A 229 -11.99 3.02 2.88
C TYR A 229 -11.53 4.49 2.87
N LEU A 230 -12.42 5.41 3.25
CA LEU A 230 -12.22 6.86 3.24
C LEU A 230 -11.30 7.30 4.37
N ARG A 231 -10.11 7.82 4.04
CA ARG A 231 -9.26 8.48 5.04
C ARG A 231 -9.96 9.76 5.53
N PRO A 232 -9.67 10.21 6.77
CA PRO A 232 -9.97 11.58 7.17
C PRO A 232 -9.38 12.56 6.14
N GLY A 233 -10.23 13.41 5.56
CA GLY A 233 -9.86 14.38 4.52
C GLY A 233 -10.01 13.91 3.07
N ASP A 234 -10.40 12.65 2.83
CA ASP A 234 -10.84 12.25 1.49
C ASP A 234 -12.18 12.93 1.17
N VAL A 235 -12.17 13.83 0.19
CA VAL A 235 -13.37 14.51 -0.31
C VAL A 235 -13.77 13.97 -1.67
N ARG A 236 -15.08 13.80 -1.91
CA ARG A 236 -15.54 13.44 -3.25
C ARG A 236 -15.16 14.55 -4.23
N PRO A 237 -14.78 14.23 -5.48
CA PRO A 237 -14.47 15.26 -6.47
C PRO A 237 -15.59 16.27 -6.69
N ALA A 238 -16.86 15.87 -6.53
CA ALA A 238 -18.01 16.77 -6.63
C ALA A 238 -18.17 17.72 -5.42
N GLU A 239 -17.54 17.39 -4.29
CA GLU A 239 -17.55 18.18 -3.04
C GLU A 239 -16.27 19.01 -2.88
N ALA A 240 -15.24 18.76 -3.71
CA ALA A 240 -14.07 19.62 -3.81
C ALA A 240 -14.47 20.93 -4.49
N ASN A 241 -14.33 22.04 -3.77
CA ASN A 241 -14.66 23.38 -4.27
C ASN A 241 -13.92 23.64 -5.62
N PRO A 242 -14.63 23.88 -6.73
CA PRO A 242 -14.02 24.04 -8.07
C PRO A 242 -13.12 25.27 -8.21
N LEU A 243 -12.98 26.09 -7.16
CA LEU A 243 -12.13 27.27 -7.12
C LEU A 243 -10.66 26.98 -6.76
N LEU A 244 -10.27 25.72 -6.49
CA LEU A 244 -8.87 25.34 -6.32
C LEU A 244 -8.18 25.07 -7.67
N ASP A 245 -7.68 26.19 -8.20
CA ASP A 245 -6.58 26.48 -9.13
C ASP A 245 -6.45 25.77 -10.51
N PRO A 246 -6.87 26.45 -11.60
CA PRO A 246 -6.58 26.07 -13.00
C PRO A 246 -5.09 26.02 -13.38
N LEU A 247 -4.17 26.53 -12.54
CA LEU A 247 -2.73 26.55 -12.84
C LEU A 247 -2.08 25.15 -12.84
N ASP A 248 -2.60 24.18 -12.08
CA ASP A 248 -2.03 22.82 -12.06
C ASP A 248 -2.33 22.01 -13.33
N HIS A 249 -3.44 22.31 -14.01
CA HIS A 249 -3.78 21.68 -15.28
C HIS A 249 -2.99 22.27 -16.48
N ALA A 250 -2.59 23.54 -16.41
CA ALA A 250 -1.80 24.20 -17.46
C ALA A 250 -0.34 23.71 -17.54
N ILE A 251 0.25 23.32 -16.41
CA ILE A 251 1.62 22.75 -16.35
C ILE A 251 1.67 21.34 -17.00
N MET A 252 0.58 20.60 -16.95
CA MET A 252 0.47 19.26 -17.56
C MET A 252 0.44 19.31 -19.10
N ALA A 253 -0.21 20.30 -19.69
CA ALA A 253 -0.26 20.47 -21.15
C ALA A 253 1.09 20.89 -21.75
N THR A 254 1.86 21.70 -21.04
CA THR A 254 3.19 22.17 -21.50
C THR A 254 4.29 21.11 -21.32
N GLY A 255 4.21 20.27 -20.29
CA GLY A 255 5.13 19.14 -20.09
C GLY A 255 4.97 18.02 -21.15
N LEU A 256 3.76 17.76 -21.62
CA LEU A 256 3.48 16.77 -22.67
C LEU A 256 4.03 17.22 -24.02
N LEU A 257 3.91 18.52 -24.34
CA LEU A 257 4.48 19.12 -25.56
C LEU A 257 6.01 19.08 -25.58
N TRP A 258 6.66 19.24 -24.42
CA TRP A 258 8.12 19.13 -24.32
C TRP A 258 8.64 17.71 -24.54
N LEU A 259 7.90 16.69 -24.09
CA LEU A 259 8.21 15.28 -24.34
C LEU A 259 7.99 14.87 -25.80
N ILE A 260 6.95 15.40 -26.45
CA ILE A 260 6.70 15.12 -27.87
C ILE A 260 7.76 15.80 -28.76
N TRP A 261 8.24 16.99 -28.40
CA TRP A 261 9.27 17.69 -29.18
C TRP A 261 10.68 17.08 -29.06
N ARG A 262 10.97 16.32 -28.00
CA ARG A 262 12.29 15.70 -27.79
C ARG A 262 12.47 14.35 -28.51
N TYR A 263 11.38 13.76 -29.00
CA TYR A 263 11.34 12.42 -29.60
C TYR A 263 10.75 12.38 -31.02
N LEU A 264 10.58 13.56 -31.65
CA LEU A 264 10.38 13.75 -33.08
C LEU A 264 11.61 14.48 -33.65
#